data_AF-A0A967WVV5-F1
#
_entry.id   AF-A0A967WVV5-F1
#
_cell.length_a   1.000
_cell.length_b   1.000
_cell.length_c   1.000
_cell.angle_alpha   90.00
_cell.angle_beta   90.00
_cell.angle_gamma   90.00
#
_symmetry.space_group_name_H-M   'P 1'
#
loop_
_entity.id
_entity.type
_entity.pdbx_description
1 polymer ?
#
loop_
_entity_poly.entity_id
_entity_poly.type
_entity_poly.pdbx_seq_one_letter_code
_entity_poly.pdbx_strand_id
1 'polypeptide(L)'
;AIGEGCPLVIAGRLPERDGPFTPDPRRLARQQGIDERYVRFIGFVDETDKPALYRGAMAFVFPSRYEGFGLPPLEALACGTPVV
;
A
#
# COMPACT_ATOMS: atom_id res chain seq x y z
N ALA A 1 -8.69 4.91 -15.29
CA ALA A 1 -7.27 4.64 -15.59
C ALA A 1 -6.61 4.04 -14.35
N ILE A 2 -6.79 2.74 -14.15
CA ILE A 2 -6.14 1.96 -13.08
C ILE A 2 -5.28 0.90 -13.80
N GLY A 3 -4.00 0.76 -13.43
CA GLY A 3 -3.01 0.01 -14.21
C GLY A 3 -1.75 0.83 -14.50
N GLU A 4 -1.20 0.79 -15.72
CA GLU A 4 0.09 1.43 -16.04
C GLU A 4 0.18 2.93 -15.68
N GLY A 5 -0.93 3.68 -15.78
CA GLY A 5 -0.98 5.10 -15.40
C GLY A 5 -1.23 5.37 -13.91
N CYS A 6 -1.64 4.36 -13.14
CA CYS A 6 -1.88 4.42 -11.69
C CYS A 6 -1.75 3.01 -11.09
N PRO A 7 -0.54 2.56 -10.77
CA PRO A 7 -0.34 1.29 -10.09
C PRO A 7 -0.65 1.42 -8.59
N LEU A 8 -1.15 0.35 -7.98
CA LEU A 8 -1.20 0.21 -6.53
C LEU A 8 0.20 -0.09 -6.00
N VAL A 9 0.71 0.77 -5.12
CA VAL A 9 2.01 0.55 -4.47
C VAL A 9 1.77 0.08 -3.04
N ILE A 10 2.29 -1.09 -2.68
CA ILE A 10 2.21 -1.68 -1.34
C ILE A 10 3.60 -1.58 -0.70
N ALA A 11 3.70 -0.66 0.26
CA ALA A 11 4.88 -0.44 1.08
C ALA A 11 4.76 -1.15 2.43
N GLY A 12 5.87 -1.63 2.96
CA GLY A 12 5.97 -2.30 4.24
C GLY A 12 6.43 -3.76 4.16
N ARG A 13 6.61 -4.36 5.33
CA ARG A 13 7.00 -5.76 5.47
C ARG A 13 5.84 -6.66 5.07
N LEU A 14 6.05 -7.49 4.06
CA LEU A 14 5.10 -8.54 3.69
C LEU A 14 5.25 -9.76 4.61
N PRO A 15 4.20 -10.57 4.78
CA PRO A 15 4.27 -11.77 5.60
C PRO A 15 5.29 -12.76 5.04
N GLU A 16 6.08 -13.37 5.94
CA GLU A 16 7.01 -14.46 5.60
C GLU A 16 6.27 -15.77 5.27
N ARG A 17 5.10 -15.95 5.88
CA ARG A 17 4.22 -17.11 5.67
C ARG A 17 2.79 -16.64 5.42
N ASP A 18 2.18 -17.19 4.39
CA ASP A 18 0.78 -16.93 4.07
C ASP A 18 -0.15 -17.61 5.10
N GLY A 19 -1.18 -16.89 5.55
CA GLY A 19 -2.08 -17.37 6.60
C GLY A 19 -3.41 -16.63 6.62
N PRO A 20 -4.40 -17.12 7.39
CA PRO A 20 -5.76 -16.57 7.39
C PRO A 20 -5.84 -15.16 7.99
N PHE A 21 -4.94 -14.80 8.90
CA PHE A 21 -4.89 -13.47 9.53
C PHE A 21 -3.97 -12.49 8.80
N THR A 22 -2.90 -12.99 8.17
CA THR A 22 -1.94 -12.20 7.38
C THR A 22 -1.77 -12.85 6.01
N PRO A 23 -2.79 -12.78 5.13
CA PRO A 23 -2.69 -13.36 3.81
C PRO A 23 -1.63 -12.65 2.99
N ASP A 24 -0.83 -13.39 2.23
CA ASP A 24 0.19 -12.80 1.37
C ASP A 24 -0.47 -12.12 0.15
N PRO A 25 -0.42 -10.77 0.05
CA PRO A 25 -1.06 -10.07 -1.06
C PRO A 25 -0.45 -10.43 -2.42
N ARG A 26 0.80 -10.91 -2.47
CA ARG A 26 1.42 -11.40 -3.72
C ARG A 26 0.75 -12.66 -4.24
N ARG A 27 0.24 -13.53 -3.37
CA ARG A 27 -0.55 -14.69 -3.79
C ARG A 27 -1.90 -14.24 -4.36
N LEU A 28 -2.57 -13.31 -3.69
CA LEU A 28 -3.86 -12.78 -4.14
C LEU A 28 -3.73 -12.12 -5.51
N ALA A 29 -2.71 -11.28 -5.72
CA ALA A 29 -2.43 -10.67 -7.02
C ALA A 29 -2.26 -11.73 -8.13
N ARG A 30 -1.43 -12.74 -7.90
CA ARG A 30 -1.22 -13.86 -8.85
C ARG A 30 -2.51 -14.62 -9.18
N GLN A 31 -3.34 -14.90 -8.19
CA GLN A 31 -4.61 -15.60 -8.39
C GLN A 31 -5.60 -14.81 -9.25
N GLN A 32 -5.48 -13.48 -9.26
CA GLN A 32 -6.33 -12.59 -10.05
C GLN A 32 -5.69 -12.20 -11.40
N GLY A 33 -4.52 -12.77 -11.75
CA GLY A 33 -3.79 -12.41 -12.97
C GLY A 33 -3.26 -10.97 -12.96
N ILE A 34 -3.07 -10.39 -11.77
CA ILE A 34 -2.55 -9.05 -11.57
C ILE A 34 -1.02 -9.12 -11.52
N ASP A 35 -0.37 -8.44 -12.46
CA ASP A 35 1.08 -8.33 -12.56
C ASP A 35 1.62 -6.97 -12.06
N GLU A 36 2.94 -6.77 -12.20
CA GLU A 36 3.68 -5.62 -11.70
C GLU A 36 3.29 -4.27 -12.34
N ARG A 37 2.58 -4.30 -13.47
CA ARG A 37 2.02 -3.09 -14.10
C ARG A 37 0.88 -2.50 -13.26
N TYR A 38 0.22 -3.33 -12.46
CA TYR A 38 -0.92 -2.94 -11.64
C TYR A 38 -0.59 -2.88 -10.15
N VAL A 39 0.29 -3.75 -9.65
CA VAL A 39 0.66 -3.79 -8.23
C VAL A 39 2.17 -3.88 -8.05
N ARG A 40 2.75 -2.95 -7.29
CA ARG A 40 4.18 -2.93 -6.96
C ARG A 40 4.39 -3.15 -5.46
N PHE A 41 5.16 -4.16 -5.11
CA PHE A 41 5.57 -4.43 -3.74
C PHE A 41 6.97 -3.88 -3.52
N ILE A 42 7.09 -2.79 -2.76
CA ILE A 42 8.38 -2.06 -2.64
C ILE A 42 9.14 -2.37 -1.35
N GLY A 43 8.55 -3.19 -0.46
CA GLY A 43 9.17 -3.55 0.81
C GLY A 43 9.19 -2.41 1.81
N PHE A 44 10.11 -2.49 2.77
CA PHE A 44 10.25 -1.48 3.83
C PHE A 44 10.65 -0.12 3.24
N VAL A 45 10.11 0.96 3.81
CA VAL A 45 10.38 2.34 3.40
C VAL A 45 10.77 3.11 4.67
N ASP A 46 11.89 3.80 4.61
CA ASP A 46 12.36 4.64 5.70
C ASP A 46 11.42 5.83 5.96
N GLU A 47 11.31 6.25 7.22
CA GLU A 47 10.44 7.35 7.64
C GLU A 47 10.69 8.64 6.85
N THR A 48 11.96 8.91 6.48
CA THR A 48 12.35 10.08 5.70
C THR A 48 11.83 10.06 4.27
N ASP A 49 11.54 8.87 3.73
CA ASP A 49 11.16 8.66 2.33
C ASP A 49 9.64 8.51 2.16
N LYS A 50 8.91 8.14 3.23
CA LYS A 50 7.44 8.06 3.21
C LYS A 50 6.76 9.32 2.65
N PRO A 51 7.18 10.56 2.99
CA PRO A 51 6.52 11.75 2.46
C PRO A 51 6.59 11.85 0.93
N ALA A 52 7.62 11.28 0.29
CA ALA A 52 7.71 11.24 -1.16
C ALA A 52 6.66 10.29 -1.77
N LEU A 53 6.42 9.13 -1.12
CA LEU A 53 5.37 8.20 -1.54
C LEU A 53 3.98 8.79 -1.36
N TYR A 54 3.70 9.41 -0.22
CA TYR A 54 2.42 10.05 0.02
C TYR A 54 2.14 11.12 -1.03
N ARG A 55 3.06 12.08 -1.21
CA ARG A 55 2.88 13.19 -2.18
C ARG A 55 2.78 12.70 -3.63
N GLY A 56 3.39 11.57 -3.96
CA GLY A 56 3.30 10.96 -5.28
C GLY A 56 2.03 10.14 -5.53
N ALA A 57 1.25 9.83 -4.49
CA ALA A 57 0.04 9.03 -4.61
C ALA A 57 -1.18 9.91 -4.95
N MET A 58 -2.07 9.42 -5.81
CA MET A 58 -3.37 10.07 -6.02
C MET A 58 -4.31 9.91 -4.81
N ALA A 59 -4.16 8.81 -4.06
CA ALA A 59 -4.84 8.54 -2.81
C ALA A 59 -4.04 7.51 -2.01
N PHE A 60 -4.13 7.59 -0.69
CA PHE A 60 -3.64 6.57 0.24
C PHE A 60 -4.81 5.72 0.71
N VAL A 61 -4.71 4.40 0.55
CA VAL A 61 -5.76 3.45 0.94
C VAL A 61 -5.36 2.76 2.23
N PHE A 62 -6.25 2.75 3.22
CA PHE A 62 -6.01 2.17 4.53
C PHE A 62 -7.10 1.13 4.90
N PRO A 63 -7.11 -0.06 4.25
CA PRO A 63 -8.22 -1.01 4.30
C PRO A 63 -8.16 -1.94 5.53
N SER A 64 -7.67 -1.42 6.65
CA SER A 64 -7.44 -2.22 7.85
C SER A 64 -8.74 -2.55 8.57
N ARG A 65 -8.83 -3.78 9.11
CA ARG A 65 -10.01 -4.24 9.86
C ARG A 65 -10.02 -3.80 11.31
N TYR A 66 -8.84 -3.61 11.90
CA TYR A 66 -8.66 -3.18 13.28
C TYR A 66 -7.40 -2.33 13.35
N GLU A 67 -7.50 -1.18 13.99
CA GLU A 67 -6.44 -0.18 14.00
C GLU A 67 -6.27 0.46 15.37
N GLY A 68 -5.06 0.97 15.59
CA GLY A 68 -4.78 1.86 16.70
C GLY A 68 -5.26 3.27 16.41
N PHE A 69 -4.39 4.26 16.59
CA PHE A 69 -4.74 5.66 16.35
C PHE A 69 -4.88 6.02 14.85
N GLY A 70 -4.26 5.27 13.94
CA GLY A 70 -4.27 5.59 12.52
C GLY A 70 -3.28 6.70 12.14
N LEU A 71 -2.01 6.58 12.58
CA LEU A 71 -0.96 7.51 12.15
C LEU A 71 -0.73 7.53 10.62
N PRO A 72 -0.71 6.39 9.89
CA PRO A 72 -0.47 6.42 8.44
C PRO A 72 -1.46 7.27 7.63
N PRO A 73 -2.79 7.22 7.85
CA PRO A 73 -3.70 8.14 7.15
C PRO A 73 -3.50 9.61 7.56
N LEU A 74 -3.14 9.90 8.82
CA LEU A 74 -2.82 11.28 9.22
C LEU A 74 -1.53 11.80 8.56
N GLU A 75 -0.51 10.96 8.43
CA GLU A 75 0.72 11.27 7.68
C GLU A 75 0.42 11.58 6.21
N ALA A 76 -0.45 10.78 5.57
CA ALA A 76 -0.91 11.01 4.21
C ALA A 76 -1.67 12.34 4.06
N LEU A 77 -2.63 12.62 4.96
CA LEU A 77 -3.36 13.89 4.97
C LEU A 77 -2.44 15.09 5.20
N ALA A 78 -1.46 14.97 6.10
CA ALA A 78 -0.45 16.01 6.34
C ALA A 78 0.44 16.26 5.10
N CYS A 79 0.61 15.25 4.24
CA CYS A 79 1.27 15.38 2.95
C CYS A 79 0.36 15.93 1.83
N GLY A 80 -0.92 16.17 2.10
CA GLY A 80 -1.91 16.64 1.12
C GLY A 80 -2.52 15.52 0.27
N THR A 81 -2.33 14.26 0.67
CA THR A 81 -2.82 13.08 -0.06
C THR A 81 -4.19 12.68 0.45
N PRO A 82 -5.21 12.55 -0.42
CA PRO A 82 -6.52 12.03 -0.03
C PRO A 82 -6.40 10.63 0.59
N VAL A 83 -7.23 10.35 1.59
CA VAL A 83 -7.27 9.04 2.26
C VAL A 83 -8.59 8.34 2.00
N VAL A 84 -8.53 7.03 1.77
CA VAL A 84 -9.67 6.11 1.59
C VAL A 84 -9.62 4.97 2.58
#